data_AF-A0A924PBE5-F1
#
_entry.id   AF-A0A924PBE5-F1
#
_cell.length_a   1.000
_cell.length_b   1.000
_cell.length_c   1.000
_cell.angle_alpha   90.00
_cell.angle_beta   90.00
_cell.angle_gamma   90.00
#
_symmetry.space_group_name_H-M   'P 1'
#
loop_
_entity.id
_entity.type
_entity.pdbx_description
1 polymer ?
#
loop_
_entity_poly.entity_id
_entity_poly.type
_entity_poly.pdbx_seq_one_letter_code
_entity_poly.pdbx_strand_id
1 'polypeptide(L)'
;MSTLLKKTLLSTPPENGSATVSAFSIAFIALIFFAERAGLLDTSRYLAGTGRQVFEQHHYWRAFTTTLVHADLGHLFSNSIFFTGLAFLLNGYFGKWIFPVLSFLAGGVINLMILPQYPADVAIIGASGIVYFMAALWLTLYFMIDRRHSIARRLINVIALSLILTRSGSPSGTCELPRPRRRLLSRNSCRNFSFRPSEESDSFARSLAVAGVDSVF
;
A
#
# COMPACT_ATOMS: atom_id res chain seq x y z
N MET A 1 27.92 -22.72 -29.74
CA MET A 1 28.01 -21.35 -29.21
C MET A 1 27.71 -21.43 -27.71
N SER A 2 28.74 -21.52 -26.87
CA SER A 2 28.60 -21.67 -25.42
C SER A 2 28.22 -20.32 -24.80
N THR A 3 26.97 -20.18 -24.37
CA THR A 3 26.53 -19.01 -23.58
C THR A 3 27.23 -19.00 -22.24
N LEU A 4 28.26 -18.16 -22.12
CA LEU A 4 28.96 -17.88 -20.87
C LEU A 4 27.94 -17.27 -19.89
N LEU A 5 27.56 -18.04 -18.89
CA LEU A 5 26.50 -17.67 -17.94
C LEU A 5 27.02 -16.54 -17.06
N LYS A 6 26.70 -15.29 -17.44
CA LYS A 6 27.18 -14.09 -16.74
C LYS A 6 26.52 -14.04 -15.37
N LYS A 7 27.31 -14.25 -14.31
CA LYS A 7 26.86 -14.14 -12.92
C LYS A 7 26.34 -12.71 -12.67
N THR A 8 25.07 -12.58 -12.31
CA THR A 8 24.43 -11.30 -11.94
C THR A 8 24.21 -11.23 -10.43
N LEU A 9 23.93 -10.05 -9.88
CA LEU A 9 23.54 -9.91 -8.47
C LEU A 9 22.36 -10.84 -8.09
N LEU A 10 21.39 -10.99 -8.99
CA LEU A 10 20.22 -11.87 -8.83
C LEU A 10 20.52 -13.37 -9.05
N SER A 11 21.79 -13.76 -9.19
CA SER A 11 22.22 -15.16 -9.28
C SER A 11 22.74 -15.71 -7.96
N THR A 12 23.00 -14.85 -6.99
CA THR A 12 23.30 -15.26 -5.62
C THR A 12 22.02 -15.36 -4.80
N PRO A 13 21.98 -16.20 -3.75
CA PRO A 13 20.89 -16.15 -2.79
C PRO A 13 20.87 -14.79 -2.07
N PRO A 14 19.70 -14.32 -1.60
CA PRO A 14 19.59 -13.13 -0.77
C PRO A 14 20.34 -13.31 0.56
N GLU A 15 20.78 -12.20 1.16
CA GLU A 15 21.51 -12.20 2.43
C GLU A 15 20.74 -12.92 3.56
N ASN A 16 21.45 -13.71 4.39
CA ASN A 16 20.87 -14.59 5.42
C ASN A 16 19.99 -13.85 6.47
N GLY A 17 20.15 -12.54 6.67
CA GLY A 17 19.34 -11.73 7.59
C GLY A 17 18.06 -11.14 6.99
N SER A 18 17.85 -11.26 5.68
CA SER A 18 16.74 -10.60 4.99
C SER A 18 15.36 -11.09 5.41
N ALA A 19 15.21 -12.40 5.63
CA ALA A 19 13.97 -12.98 6.12
C ALA A 19 13.61 -12.44 7.51
N THR A 20 14.61 -12.34 8.39
CA THR A 20 14.47 -11.79 9.74
C THR A 20 14.04 -10.33 9.70
N VAL A 21 14.70 -9.49 8.89
CA VAL A 21 14.34 -8.07 8.73
C VAL A 21 12.91 -7.91 8.21
N SER A 22 12.53 -8.71 7.21
CA SER A 22 11.17 -8.70 6.67
C SER A 22 10.12 -9.12 7.72
N ALA A 23 10.40 -10.20 8.46
CA ALA A 23 9.52 -10.70 9.51
C ALA A 23 9.35 -9.69 10.65
N PHE A 24 10.43 -9.06 11.10
CA PHE A 24 10.37 -7.99 12.10
C PHE A 24 9.56 -6.78 11.60
N SER A 25 9.76 -6.38 10.34
CA SER A 25 9.05 -5.23 9.76
C SER A 25 7.54 -5.48 9.70
N ILE A 26 7.12 -6.67 9.28
CA ILE A 26 5.69 -6.99 9.23
C ILE A 26 5.09 -7.22 10.62
N ALA A 27 5.84 -7.84 11.54
CA ALA A 27 5.43 -7.98 12.92
C ALA A 27 5.25 -6.61 13.61
N PHE A 28 6.11 -5.65 13.30
CA PHE A 28 5.99 -4.28 13.79
C PHE A 28 4.72 -3.58 13.29
N ILE A 29 4.43 -3.67 11.99
CA ILE A 29 3.18 -3.11 11.42
C ILE A 29 1.95 -3.78 12.01
N ALA A 30 1.96 -5.13 12.13
CA ALA A 30 0.88 -5.89 12.72
C ALA A 30 0.68 -5.53 14.20
N LEU A 31 1.77 -5.35 14.97
CA LEU A 31 1.72 -4.93 16.36
C LEU A 31 1.01 -3.58 16.52
N ILE A 32 1.36 -2.58 15.69
CA ILE A 32 0.69 -1.27 15.69
C ILE A 32 -0.80 -1.43 15.43
N PHE A 33 -1.17 -2.19 14.39
CA PHE A 33 -2.56 -2.43 14.04
C PHE A 33 -3.36 -3.12 15.17
N PHE A 34 -2.82 -4.17 15.76
CA PHE A 34 -3.51 -4.89 16.85
C PHE A 34 -3.56 -4.07 18.14
N ALA A 35 -2.51 -3.29 18.46
CA ALA A 35 -2.52 -2.38 19.60
C ALA A 35 -3.58 -1.27 19.45
N GLU A 36 -3.75 -0.72 18.24
CA GLU A 36 -4.84 0.18 17.91
C GLU A 36 -6.20 -0.51 18.09
N ARG A 37 -6.35 -1.72 17.55
CA ARG A 37 -7.62 -2.45 17.60
C ARG A 37 -8.04 -2.86 19.01
N ALA A 38 -7.06 -3.09 19.88
CA ALA A 38 -7.25 -3.33 21.30
C ALA A 38 -7.56 -2.05 22.09
N GLY A 39 -7.48 -0.86 21.47
CA GLY A 39 -7.68 0.43 22.14
C GLY A 39 -6.54 0.84 23.06
N LEU A 40 -5.35 0.22 22.91
CA LEU A 40 -4.15 0.55 23.67
C LEU A 40 -3.48 1.83 23.14
N LEU A 41 -3.67 2.11 21.85
CA LEU A 41 -3.15 3.28 21.16
C LEU A 41 -4.25 3.96 20.34
N ASP A 42 -4.25 5.29 20.31
CA ASP A 42 -5.15 6.10 19.46
C ASP A 42 -4.41 6.51 18.17
N THR A 43 -3.79 5.53 17.50
CA THR A 43 -2.86 5.76 16.38
C THR A 43 -3.55 6.36 15.16
N SER A 44 -4.79 6.01 14.83
CA SER A 44 -5.52 6.69 13.75
C SER A 44 -5.63 8.19 14.00
N ARG A 45 -5.82 8.64 15.23
CA ARG A 45 -5.89 10.07 15.55
C ARG A 45 -4.53 10.76 15.51
N TYR A 46 -3.48 10.10 16.00
CA TYR A 46 -2.17 10.73 16.12
C TYR A 46 -1.26 10.51 14.91
N LEU A 47 -1.31 9.36 14.26
CA LEU A 47 -0.40 8.98 13.18
C LEU A 47 -0.99 9.19 11.79
N ALA A 48 -2.31 9.15 11.62
CA ALA A 48 -2.92 9.43 10.31
C ALA A 48 -2.78 10.92 9.97
N GLY A 49 -2.50 11.20 8.69
CA GLY A 49 -2.33 12.56 8.18
C GLY A 49 -3.49 12.98 7.30
N THR A 50 -4.07 14.15 7.57
CA THR A 50 -4.93 14.87 6.61
C THR A 50 -4.16 15.98 5.91
N GLY A 51 -4.67 16.44 4.77
CA GLY A 51 -4.10 17.57 4.04
C GLY A 51 -3.99 18.82 4.91
N ARG A 52 -5.02 19.13 5.71
CA ARG A 52 -5.00 20.24 6.67
C ARG A 52 -3.88 20.10 7.70
N GLN A 53 -3.76 18.94 8.32
CA GLN A 53 -2.73 18.74 9.35
C GLN A 53 -1.32 18.85 8.78
N VAL A 54 -1.10 18.33 7.58
CA VAL A 54 0.22 18.31 6.96
C VAL A 54 0.60 19.67 6.39
N PHE A 55 -0.30 20.34 5.65
CA PHE A 55 0.02 21.57 4.92
C PHE A 55 -0.36 22.86 5.64
N GLU A 56 -1.46 22.89 6.40
CA GLU A 56 -1.90 24.09 7.14
C GLU A 56 -1.30 24.13 8.56
N GLN A 57 -1.16 22.96 9.21
CA GLN A 57 -0.63 22.85 10.58
C GLN A 57 0.84 22.40 10.63
N HIS A 58 1.49 22.22 9.48
CA HIS A 58 2.90 21.85 9.36
C HIS A 58 3.30 20.53 10.04
N HIS A 59 2.36 19.59 10.23
CA HIS A 59 2.65 18.27 10.80
C HIS A 59 3.16 17.29 9.74
N TYR A 60 4.27 17.62 9.05
CA TYR A 60 4.80 16.83 7.93
C TYR A 60 5.14 15.38 8.28
N TRP A 61 5.51 15.11 9.54
CA TRP A 61 5.78 13.75 10.02
C TRP A 61 4.57 12.81 9.86
N ARG A 62 3.34 13.35 9.85
CA ARG A 62 2.12 12.55 9.64
C ARG A 62 2.04 11.94 8.25
N ALA A 63 2.65 12.56 7.25
CA ALA A 63 2.76 11.97 5.91
C ALA A 63 3.58 10.68 5.91
N PHE A 64 4.53 10.54 6.85
CA PHE A 64 5.34 9.34 7.00
C PHE A 64 4.65 8.33 7.92
N THR A 65 4.16 8.75 9.09
CA THR A 65 3.58 7.81 10.06
C THR A 65 2.28 7.18 9.60
N THR A 66 1.56 7.84 8.69
CA THR A 66 0.30 7.31 8.16
C THR A 66 0.49 6.01 7.37
N THR A 67 1.71 5.72 6.90
CA THR A 67 2.01 4.44 6.24
C THR A 67 1.96 3.23 7.18
N LEU A 68 1.95 3.47 8.51
CA LEU A 68 1.90 2.41 9.52
C LEU A 68 0.47 2.09 9.97
N VAL A 69 -0.47 3.00 9.74
CA VAL A 69 -1.88 2.86 10.14
C VAL A 69 -2.66 2.17 9.02
N HIS A 70 -3.58 1.27 9.37
CA HIS A 70 -4.39 0.53 8.41
C HIS A 70 -5.87 0.60 8.79
N ALA A 71 -6.75 0.71 7.78
CA ALA A 71 -8.19 0.85 7.98
C ALA A 71 -8.85 -0.40 8.57
N ASP A 72 -8.46 -1.57 8.05
CA ASP A 72 -9.03 -2.85 8.42
C ASP A 72 -8.05 -4.00 8.15
N LEU A 73 -8.45 -5.21 8.56
CA LEU A 73 -7.65 -6.41 8.45
C LEU A 73 -7.41 -6.84 6.99
N GLY A 74 -8.35 -6.60 6.08
CA GLY A 74 -8.20 -6.93 4.67
C GLY A 74 -7.15 -6.05 4.00
N HIS A 75 -7.18 -4.74 4.28
CA HIS A 75 -6.16 -3.79 3.83
C HIS A 75 -4.78 -4.12 4.40
N LEU A 76 -4.69 -4.48 5.68
CA LEU A 76 -3.43 -4.92 6.27
C LEU A 76 -2.94 -6.20 5.57
N PHE A 77 -3.78 -7.22 5.44
CA PHE A 77 -3.39 -8.51 4.88
C PHE A 77 -2.91 -8.41 3.43
N SER A 78 -3.64 -7.69 2.57
CA SER A 78 -3.26 -7.47 1.17
C SER A 78 -1.90 -6.79 1.03
N ASN A 79 -1.65 -5.74 1.82
CA ASN A 79 -0.33 -5.08 1.84
C ASN A 79 0.75 -5.99 2.43
N SER A 80 0.44 -6.78 3.45
CA SER A 80 1.39 -7.64 4.16
C SER A 80 2.04 -8.68 3.25
N ILE A 81 1.28 -9.30 2.34
CA ILE A 81 1.79 -10.32 1.41
C ILE A 81 2.88 -9.73 0.52
N PHE A 82 2.58 -8.63 -0.18
CA PHE A 82 3.53 -8.00 -1.09
C PHE A 82 4.67 -7.31 -0.33
N PHE A 83 4.36 -6.64 0.78
CA PHE A 83 5.35 -5.98 1.63
C PHE A 83 6.39 -6.97 2.10
N THR A 84 6.00 -8.15 2.61
CA THR A 84 6.92 -9.18 3.11
C THR A 84 7.82 -9.71 1.98
N GLY A 85 7.24 -10.09 0.85
CA GLY A 85 8.03 -10.60 -0.28
C GLY A 85 9.04 -9.56 -0.80
N LEU A 86 8.60 -8.32 -0.97
CA LEU A 86 9.45 -7.23 -1.47
C LEU A 86 10.47 -6.77 -0.44
N ALA A 87 10.14 -6.76 0.86
CA ALA A 87 11.06 -6.43 1.94
C ALA A 87 12.22 -7.44 1.99
N PHE A 88 11.89 -8.73 1.93
CA PHE A 88 12.86 -9.81 1.83
C PHE A 88 13.79 -9.63 0.64
N LEU A 89 13.23 -9.41 -0.56
CA LEU A 89 14.01 -9.26 -1.79
C LEU A 89 14.87 -7.98 -1.79
N LEU A 90 14.29 -6.83 -1.46
CA LEU A 90 15.01 -5.56 -1.50
C LEU A 90 16.12 -5.51 -0.45
N ASN A 91 15.87 -5.95 0.78
CA ASN A 91 16.91 -6.01 1.79
C ASN A 91 17.96 -7.08 1.44
N GLY A 92 17.53 -8.26 0.96
CA GLY A 92 18.43 -9.36 0.68
C GLY A 92 19.38 -9.13 -0.50
N TYR A 93 18.98 -8.34 -1.49
CA TYR A 93 19.80 -8.05 -2.67
C TYR A 93 20.45 -6.67 -2.66
N PHE A 94 19.80 -5.66 -2.07
CA PHE A 94 20.27 -4.27 -2.12
C PHE A 94 20.56 -3.66 -0.74
N GLY A 95 20.29 -4.39 0.34
CA GLY A 95 20.67 -4.04 1.69
C GLY A 95 19.77 -3.01 2.38
N LYS A 96 20.14 -2.71 3.64
CA LYS A 96 19.34 -1.93 4.60
C LYS A 96 18.99 -0.50 4.18
N TRP A 97 19.79 0.09 3.28
CA TRP A 97 19.58 1.45 2.78
C TRP A 97 18.40 1.51 1.81
N ILE A 98 18.20 0.46 1.02
CA ILE A 98 17.05 0.38 0.11
C ILE A 98 15.79 0.00 0.89
N PHE A 99 15.87 -1.07 1.70
CA PHE A 99 14.81 -1.41 2.63
C PHE A 99 15.41 -1.63 4.02
N PRO A 100 14.95 -0.94 5.09
CA PRO A 100 13.69 -0.18 5.14
C PRO A 100 13.82 1.32 4.84
N VAL A 101 15.03 1.89 4.81
CA VAL A 101 15.22 3.35 4.86
C VAL A 101 14.60 4.08 3.65
N LEU A 102 15.07 3.79 2.43
CA LEU A 102 14.56 4.46 1.23
C LEU A 102 13.08 4.17 1.02
N SER A 103 12.62 2.93 1.22
CA SER A 103 11.22 2.56 1.06
C SER A 103 10.28 3.36 1.98
N PHE A 104 10.67 3.56 3.24
CA PHE A 104 9.87 4.37 4.18
C PHE A 104 9.85 5.84 3.79
N LEU A 105 11.01 6.41 3.42
CA LEU A 105 11.10 7.80 2.99
C LEU A 105 10.28 8.05 1.71
N ALA A 106 10.38 7.15 0.74
CA ALA A 106 9.60 7.21 -0.49
C ALA A 106 8.09 7.13 -0.21
N GLY A 107 7.65 6.29 0.73
CA GLY A 107 6.26 6.25 1.17
C GLY A 107 5.74 7.59 1.68
N GLY A 108 6.51 8.26 2.53
CA GLY A 108 6.15 9.59 3.03
C GLY A 108 6.12 10.65 1.93
N VAL A 109 7.08 10.62 1.00
CA VAL A 109 7.09 11.52 -0.16
C VAL A 109 5.87 11.29 -1.06
N ILE A 110 5.53 10.04 -1.34
CA ILE A 110 4.31 9.69 -2.08
C ILE A 110 3.08 10.25 -1.38
N ASN A 111 2.99 10.10 -0.06
CA ASN A 111 1.89 10.67 0.73
C ASN A 111 1.83 12.19 0.62
N LEU A 112 2.97 12.89 0.66
CA LEU A 112 3.04 14.34 0.43
C LEU A 112 2.55 14.73 -0.98
N MET A 113 2.77 13.90 -1.99
CA MET A 113 2.33 14.16 -3.36
C MET A 113 0.82 13.92 -3.56
N ILE A 114 0.24 12.96 -2.85
CA ILE A 114 -1.19 12.62 -3.01
C ILE A 114 -2.11 13.45 -2.11
N LEU A 115 -1.66 13.87 -0.93
CA LEU A 115 -2.50 14.59 0.04
C LEU A 115 -3.18 15.85 -0.53
N PRO A 116 -2.54 16.67 -1.39
CA PRO A 116 -3.18 17.83 -2.02
C PRO A 116 -4.32 17.47 -2.98
N GLN A 117 -4.40 16.21 -3.42
CA GLN A 117 -5.41 15.73 -4.38
C GLN A 117 -6.71 15.31 -3.68
N TYR A 118 -6.70 15.21 -2.35
CA TYR A 118 -7.87 14.89 -1.53
C TYR A 118 -8.39 16.13 -0.79
N PRO A 119 -9.67 16.15 -0.38
CA PRO A 119 -10.17 17.19 0.51
C PRO A 119 -9.33 17.30 1.79
N ALA A 120 -9.16 18.52 2.31
CA ALA A 120 -8.25 18.80 3.43
C ALA A 120 -8.54 18.03 4.73
N ASP A 121 -9.76 17.51 4.89
CA ASP A 121 -10.25 16.77 6.05
C ASP A 121 -10.20 15.23 5.88
N VAL A 122 -9.84 14.74 4.70
CA VAL A 122 -9.73 13.30 4.43
C VAL A 122 -8.37 12.81 4.90
N ALA A 123 -8.37 11.78 5.75
CA ALA A 123 -7.16 11.08 6.15
C ALA A 123 -6.86 9.98 5.13
N ILE A 124 -5.62 9.98 4.62
CA ILE A 124 -5.06 8.84 3.91
C ILE A 124 -4.46 7.89 4.94
N ILE A 125 -4.65 6.59 4.79
CA ILE A 125 -4.08 5.55 5.66
C ILE A 125 -3.63 4.36 4.82
N GLY A 126 -2.56 3.69 5.27
CA GLY A 126 -2.10 2.42 4.72
C GLY A 126 -0.69 2.45 4.14
N ALA A 127 -0.09 1.26 4.05
CA ALA A 127 1.25 1.04 3.52
C ALA A 127 1.32 0.93 1.98
N SER A 128 0.21 1.10 1.26
CA SER A 128 0.13 0.82 -0.19
C SER A 128 1.10 1.66 -1.01
N GLY A 129 1.31 2.93 -0.66
CA GLY A 129 2.31 3.78 -1.32
C GLY A 129 3.73 3.21 -1.22
N ILE A 130 4.10 2.67 -0.04
CA ILE A 130 5.39 2.00 0.16
C ILE A 130 5.46 0.71 -0.68
N VAL A 131 4.41 -0.10 -0.67
CA VAL A 131 4.36 -1.36 -1.41
C VAL A 131 4.50 -1.13 -2.92
N TYR A 132 3.81 -0.14 -3.48
CA TYR A 132 3.93 0.21 -4.89
C TYR A 132 5.32 0.72 -5.24
N PHE A 133 5.92 1.55 -4.39
CA PHE A 133 7.30 1.98 -4.57
C PHE A 133 8.26 0.79 -4.57
N MET A 134 8.16 -0.09 -3.57
CA MET A 134 8.99 -1.28 -3.45
C MET A 134 8.87 -2.19 -4.67
N ALA A 135 7.65 -2.38 -5.17
CA ALA A 135 7.39 -3.17 -6.35
C ALA A 135 7.99 -2.52 -7.61
N ALA A 136 7.73 -1.23 -7.84
CA ALA A 136 8.26 -0.49 -8.97
C ALA A 136 9.80 -0.51 -8.98
N LEU A 137 10.41 -0.31 -7.81
CA LEU A 137 11.86 -0.37 -7.64
C LEU A 137 12.41 -1.76 -7.96
N TRP A 138 11.82 -2.81 -7.38
CA TRP A 138 12.25 -4.19 -7.64
C TRP A 138 12.13 -4.57 -9.11
N LEU A 139 10.99 -4.26 -9.74
CA LEU A 139 10.74 -4.56 -11.17
C LEU A 139 11.70 -3.80 -12.08
N THR A 140 11.97 -2.53 -11.78
CA THR A 140 12.95 -1.71 -12.51
C THR A 140 14.35 -2.31 -12.39
N LEU A 141 14.78 -2.66 -11.17
CA LEU A 141 16.09 -3.27 -10.94
C LEU A 141 16.20 -4.64 -11.60
N TYR A 142 15.15 -5.47 -11.56
CA TYR A 142 15.08 -6.73 -12.30
C TYR A 142 15.25 -6.51 -13.81
N PHE A 143 14.55 -5.53 -14.37
CA PHE A 143 14.65 -5.13 -15.78
C PHE A 143 15.97 -4.44 -16.15
N MET A 144 16.76 -3.95 -15.20
CA MET A 144 18.09 -3.39 -15.49
C MET A 144 19.20 -4.42 -15.31
N ILE A 145 19.12 -5.26 -14.28
CA ILE A 145 20.20 -6.13 -13.81
C ILE A 145 20.14 -7.54 -14.42
N ASP A 146 18.96 -8.16 -14.55
CA ASP A 146 18.89 -9.55 -14.99
C ASP A 146 19.14 -9.70 -16.51
N ARG A 147 20.37 -10.02 -16.91
CA ARG A 147 20.73 -10.23 -18.32
C ARG A 147 20.57 -11.67 -18.80
N ARG A 148 20.03 -12.58 -17.98
CA ARG A 148 19.85 -14.00 -18.33
C ARG A 148 18.65 -14.25 -19.24
N HIS A 149 17.67 -13.35 -19.22
CA HIS A 149 16.47 -13.45 -20.04
C HIS A 149 16.49 -12.43 -21.18
N SER A 150 15.81 -12.75 -22.28
CA SER A 150 15.60 -11.80 -23.37
C SER A 150 14.79 -10.60 -22.89
N ILE A 151 15.01 -9.44 -23.52
CA ILE A 151 14.32 -8.18 -23.18
C ILE A 151 12.79 -8.37 -23.20
N ALA A 152 12.27 -9.08 -24.20
CA ALA A 152 10.84 -9.37 -24.32
C ALA A 152 10.28 -10.14 -23.10
N ARG A 153 10.97 -11.20 -22.64
CA ARG A 153 10.51 -11.98 -21.47
C ARG A 153 10.55 -11.16 -20.18
N ARG A 154 11.56 -10.28 -20.05
CA ARG A 154 11.67 -9.37 -18.90
C ARG A 154 10.53 -8.36 -18.88
N LEU A 155 10.17 -7.79 -20.03
CA LEU A 155 9.02 -6.89 -20.16
C LEU A 155 7.71 -7.59 -19.81
N ILE A 156 7.47 -8.80 -20.32
CA ILE A 156 6.27 -9.58 -20.00
C ILE A 156 6.16 -9.81 -18.49
N ASN A 157 7.25 -10.19 -17.82
CA ASN A 157 7.25 -10.40 -16.37
C ASN A 157 6.94 -9.10 -15.60
N VAL A 158 7.54 -7.97 -16.01
CA VAL A 158 7.29 -6.66 -15.39
C VAL A 158 5.83 -6.25 -15.56
N ILE A 159 5.28 -6.39 -16.76
CA ILE A 159 3.88 -6.05 -17.05
C ILE A 159 2.94 -6.95 -16.26
N ALA A 160 3.15 -8.27 -16.29
CA ALA A 160 2.31 -9.24 -15.58
C ALA A 160 2.28 -8.97 -14.07
N LEU A 161 3.45 -8.76 -13.45
CA LEU A 161 3.54 -8.46 -12.02
C LEU A 161 2.93 -7.10 -11.68
N SER A 162 3.11 -6.09 -12.54
CA SER A 162 2.47 -4.78 -12.35
C SER A 162 0.95 -4.89 -12.36
N LEU A 163 0.37 -5.67 -13.29
CA LEU A 163 -1.07 -5.90 -13.39
C LEU A 163 -1.63 -6.62 -12.15
N ILE A 164 -0.91 -7.62 -11.64
CA ILE A 164 -1.28 -8.34 -10.41
C ILE A 164 -1.34 -7.38 -9.21
N LEU A 165 -0.33 -6.52 -9.08
CA LEU A 165 -0.24 -5.53 -7.99
C LEU A 165 -1.35 -4.48 -8.07
N THR A 166 -1.62 -3.95 -9.26
CA THR A 166 -2.69 -2.94 -9.43
C THR A 166 -4.08 -3.53 -9.21
N ARG A 167 -4.29 -4.81 -9.54
CA ARG A 167 -5.56 -5.51 -9.24
C ARG A 167 -5.76 -5.71 -7.75
N SER A 168 -4.69 -5.99 -7.00
CA SER A 168 -4.76 -6.33 -5.58
C SER A 168 -4.80 -5.13 -4.64
N GLY A 169 -4.35 -3.96 -5.10
CA GLY A 169 -4.54 -2.72 -4.36
C GLY A 169 -5.89 -2.10 -4.69
N SER A 170 -6.90 -2.50 -3.91
CA SER A 170 -8.14 -1.73 -3.81
C SER A 170 -7.81 -0.28 -3.43
N PRO A 171 -8.51 0.74 -3.98
CA PRO A 171 -8.17 2.14 -3.76
C PRO A 171 -8.09 2.44 -2.27
N SER A 172 -7.01 3.13 -1.90
CA SER A 172 -6.67 3.61 -0.56
C SER A 172 -7.91 3.93 0.26
N GLY A 173 -8.15 3.16 1.33
CA GLY A 173 -9.24 3.43 2.26
C GLY A 173 -9.11 4.85 2.81
N THR A 174 -10.09 5.69 2.54
CA THR A 174 -10.22 7.02 3.13
C THR A 174 -11.04 6.88 4.42
N CYS A 175 -10.52 7.28 5.58
CA CYS A 175 -11.40 7.54 6.75
C CYS A 175 -11.66 9.04 6.81
N GLU A 176 -12.93 9.45 6.71
CA GLU A 176 -13.33 10.80 7.11
C GLU A 176 -13.17 10.91 8.63
N LEU A 177 -12.32 11.82 9.08
CA LEU A 177 -12.22 12.09 10.51
C LEU A 177 -13.47 12.86 10.97
N PRO A 178 -14.07 12.50 12.12
CA PRO A 178 -15.20 13.25 12.66
C PRO A 178 -14.79 14.70 12.94
N ARG A 179 -15.56 15.65 12.39
CA ARG A 179 -15.38 17.09 12.66
C ARG A 179 -15.44 17.35 14.17
N PRO A 180 -14.65 18.29 14.71
CA PRO A 180 -14.73 18.66 16.11
C PRO A 180 -16.02 19.46 16.38
N ARG A 181 -17.17 18.79 16.54
CA ARG A 181 -18.36 19.38 17.16
C ARG A 181 -18.37 19.06 18.65
N ARG A 182 -18.61 20.09 19.47
CA ARG A 182 -18.80 19.94 20.92
C ARG A 182 -19.97 18.99 21.20
N ARG A 183 -19.67 17.95 21.99
CA ARG A 183 -20.52 17.05 22.81
C ARG A 183 -20.66 15.60 22.33
N LEU A 184 -20.30 14.76 23.32
CA LEU A 184 -20.59 13.36 23.57
C LEU A 184 -19.83 12.32 22.72
N LEU A 185 -18.85 11.76 23.42
CA LEU A 185 -18.02 10.61 23.09
C LEU A 185 -18.86 9.43 22.58
N SER A 186 -18.85 9.22 21.27
CA SER A 186 -19.02 7.89 20.69
C SER A 186 -17.64 7.40 20.29
N ARG A 187 -17.10 6.43 21.04
CA ARG A 187 -15.78 5.79 20.89
C ARG A 187 -15.61 4.95 19.60
N ASN A 188 -16.47 5.11 18.60
CA ASN A 188 -16.63 4.18 17.48
C ASN A 188 -16.54 4.84 16.08
N SER A 189 -15.76 5.91 15.91
CA SER A 189 -15.91 6.77 14.72
C SER A 189 -15.32 6.25 13.40
N CYS A 190 -14.48 5.20 13.38
CA CYS A 190 -14.14 4.46 12.14
C CYS A 190 -14.69 3.00 12.22
N ARG A 191 -15.88 2.75 12.79
CA ARG A 191 -16.51 1.40 12.77
C ARG A 191 -17.44 1.13 11.58
N ASN A 192 -17.91 2.16 10.88
CA ASN A 192 -18.89 1.99 9.81
C ASN A 192 -18.29 2.25 8.44
N PHE A 193 -17.55 1.25 7.95
CA PHE A 193 -17.24 1.13 6.53
C PHE A 193 -18.49 0.56 5.84
N SER A 194 -19.36 1.44 5.35
CA SER A 194 -20.36 1.07 4.34
C SER A 194 -19.66 1.20 3.00
N PHE A 195 -19.44 0.07 2.32
CA PHE A 195 -19.18 0.06 0.90
C PHE A 195 -20.41 0.70 0.24
N ARG A 196 -20.34 2.00 -0.10
CA ARG A 196 -21.27 2.56 -1.08
C ARG A 196 -20.77 2.10 -2.44
N PRO A 197 -21.45 1.14 -3.12
CA PRO A 197 -21.19 0.96 -4.53
C PRO A 197 -21.41 2.31 -5.23
N SER A 198 -20.51 2.65 -6.14
CA SER A 198 -20.65 3.82 -7.01
C SER A 198 -22.04 3.84 -7.63
N GLU A 199 -22.76 4.96 -7.56
CA GLU A 199 -24.10 5.14 -8.15
C GLU A 199 -24.16 4.79 -9.67
N GLU A 200 -23.02 4.65 -10.35
CA GLU A 200 -22.94 4.15 -11.72
C GLU A 200 -23.39 2.69 -11.90
N SER A 201 -23.26 1.81 -10.89
CA SER A 201 -23.69 0.42 -11.04
C SER A 201 -25.22 0.25 -10.96
N ASP A 202 -25.90 1.17 -10.27
CA ASP A 202 -27.37 1.17 -10.17
C ASP A 202 -28.05 1.75 -11.42
N SER A 203 -27.37 2.67 -12.12
CA SER A 203 -27.84 3.20 -13.40
C SER A 203 -27.89 2.10 -14.48
N PHE A 204 -26.85 1.25 -14.55
CA PHE A 204 -26.79 0.17 -15.55
C PHE A 204 -27.81 -0.94 -15.28
N ALA A 205 -28.01 -1.31 -14.00
CA ALA A 205 -29.03 -2.28 -13.60
C ALA A 205 -30.46 -1.78 -13.83
N ARG A 206 -30.72 -0.47 -13.61
CA ARG A 206 -32.03 0.13 -13.91
C ARG A 206 -32.28 0.29 -15.40
N SER A 207 -31.25 0.56 -16.21
CA SER A 207 -31.39 0.60 -17.68
C SER A 207 -31.72 -0.77 -18.27
N LEU A 208 -31.22 -1.86 -17.69
CA LEU A 208 -31.56 -3.22 -18.12
C LEU A 208 -32.97 -3.65 -17.68
N ALA A 209 -33.45 -3.20 -16.51
CA ALA A 209 -34.81 -3.50 -16.04
C ALA A 209 -35.90 -2.74 -16.81
N VAL A 210 -35.59 -1.57 -17.39
CA VAL A 210 -36.53 -0.80 -18.23
C VAL A 210 -36.57 -1.32 -19.67
N ALA A 211 -35.60 -2.14 -20.09
CA ALA A 211 -35.50 -2.65 -21.47
C ALA A 211 -36.33 -3.92 -21.76
N GLY A 212 -37.11 -4.44 -20.81
CA GLY A 212 -38.13 -5.46 -21.09
C GLY A 212 -37.64 -6.71 -21.83
N VAL A 213 -36.44 -7.21 -21.50
CA VAL A 213 -35.96 -8.49 -22.03
C VAL A 213 -36.37 -9.58 -21.05
N ASP A 214 -37.55 -10.14 -21.28
CA ASP A 214 -37.97 -11.41 -20.68
C ASP A 214 -36.97 -12.49 -21.12
N SER A 215 -36.23 -13.01 -20.14
CA SER A 215 -35.28 -14.10 -20.29
C SER A 215 -36.01 -15.40 -20.62
N VAL A 216 -35.86 -15.85 -21.86
CA VAL A 216 -36.00 -17.27 -22.24
C VAL A 216 -34.60 -17.89 -22.17
N PHE A 217 -34.48 -18.93 -21.34
CA PHE A 217 -33.32 -19.75 -20.96
C PHE A 217 -32.44 -19.26 -19.80
#